data_AF-A0A968DBN6-F1
#
_entry.id   AF-A0A968DBN6-F1
#
_cell.length_a   1.000
_cell.length_b   1.000
_cell.length_c   1.000
_cell.angle_alpha   90.00
_cell.angle_beta   90.00
_cell.angle_gamma   90.00
#
_symmetry.space_group_name_H-M   'P 1'
#
loop_
_entity.id
_entity.type
_entity.pdbx_description
1 polymer ?
#
loop_
_entity_poly.entity_id
_entity_poly.type
_entity_poly.pdbx_seq_one_letter_code
_entity_poly.pdbx_strand_id
1 'polypeptide(L)' 'EHSPAVEQWRGLVETYWPAELVEEALSVIHCESRGNPLAVNSTSSASGLFQFLPSTWATASPRAGWDGADV' A
#
# COMPACT_ATOMS: atom_id res chain seq x y z
N GLU A 1 3.30 -17.61 -5.21
CA GLU A 1 3.10 -16.91 -6.50
C GLU A 1 1.86 -16.02 -6.37
N HIS A 2 2.03 -14.70 -6.43
CA HIS A 2 0.91 -13.75 -6.41
C HIS A 2 0.24 -13.64 -7.79
N SER A 3 -0.96 -13.07 -7.86
CA SER A 3 -1.60 -12.78 -9.15
C SER A 3 -0.79 -11.72 -9.92
N PRO A 4 -0.82 -11.69 -11.27
CA PRO A 4 -0.10 -10.69 -12.06
C PRO A 4 -0.40 -9.24 -11.65
N ALA A 5 -1.64 -8.97 -11.23
CA ALA A 5 -2.08 -7.66 -10.75
C ALA A 5 -1.39 -7.21 -9.45
N VAL A 6 -0.96 -8.16 -8.61
CA VAL A 6 -0.18 -7.88 -7.39
C VAL A 6 1.32 -7.90 -7.71
N GLU A 7 1.76 -8.89 -8.47
CA GLU A 7 3.17 -9.13 -8.78
C GLU A 7 3.84 -7.97 -9.51
N GLN A 8 3.09 -7.22 -10.34
CA GLN A 8 3.59 -6.01 -11.00
C GLN A 8 4.14 -4.95 -10.01
N TRP A 9 3.74 -4.98 -8.74
CA TRP A 9 4.17 -4.04 -7.71
C TRP A 9 5.46 -4.47 -6.99
N ARG A 10 5.99 -5.68 -7.26
CA ARG A 10 7.19 -6.19 -6.57
C ARG A 10 8.36 -5.21 -6.62
N GLY A 11 8.67 -4.65 -7.79
CA GLY A 11 9.78 -3.71 -7.92
C GLY A 11 9.59 -2.44 -7.08
N LEU A 12 8.34 -1.97 -6.91
CA LEU A 12 8.04 -0.85 -6.02
C LEU A 12 8.22 -1.25 -4.55
N VAL A 13 7.72 -2.44 -4.17
CA VAL A 13 7.87 -2.97 -2.81
C VAL A 13 9.34 -3.16 -2.45
N GLU A 14 10.14 -3.77 -3.33
CA GLU A 14 11.59 -3.96 -3.14
C GLU A 14 12.36 -2.64 -2.97
N THR A 15 11.81 -1.52 -3.45
CA THR A 15 12.44 -0.19 -3.27
C THR A 15 12.32 0.32 -1.83
N TYR A 16 11.26 -0.06 -1.10
CA TYR A 16 10.91 0.54 0.19
C TYR A 16 10.84 -0.46 1.35
N TRP A 17 10.74 -1.76 1.07
CA TRP A 17 10.71 -2.83 2.05
C TRP A 17 12.04 -3.60 2.04
N PRO A 18 12.52 -4.06 3.21
CA PRO A 18 13.65 -4.98 3.25
C PRO A 18 13.27 -6.29 2.56
N ALA A 19 14.26 -6.97 1.97
CA ALA A 19 14.04 -8.12 1.09
C ALA A 19 13.21 -9.24 1.76
N GLU A 20 13.43 -9.45 3.07
CA GLU A 20 12.71 -10.45 3.87
C GLU A 20 11.21 -10.14 4.07
N LEU A 21 10.76 -8.91 3.82
CA LEU A 21 9.36 -8.49 3.97
C LEU A 21 8.63 -8.29 2.63
N VAL A 22 9.30 -8.47 1.49
CA VAL A 22 8.70 -8.23 0.17
C VAL A 22 7.47 -9.12 -0.07
N GLU A 23 7.58 -10.42 0.24
CA GLU A 23 6.46 -11.36 0.09
C GLU A 23 5.28 -11.02 1.03
N GLU A 24 5.57 -10.53 2.23
CA GLU A 24 4.54 -10.12 3.18
C GLU A 24 3.83 -8.86 2.71
N ALA A 25 4.57 -7.86 2.24
CA ALA A 25 4.01 -6.64 1.67
C ALA A 25 3.13 -6.94 0.44
N LEU A 26 3.56 -7.82 -0.46
CA LEU A 26 2.73 -8.27 -1.60
C LEU A 26 1.49 -9.06 -1.14
N SER A 27 1.60 -9.85 -0.07
CA SER A 27 0.45 -10.52 0.56
C SER A 27 -0.57 -9.52 1.11
N VAL A 28 -0.12 -8.43 1.74
CA VAL A 28 -1.00 -7.36 2.22
C VAL A 28 -1.69 -6.66 1.03
N ILE A 29 -0.95 -6.28 -0.02
CA ILE A 29 -1.53 -5.67 -1.23
C ILE A 29 -2.62 -6.59 -1.84
N HIS A 30 -2.38 -7.90 -1.85
CA HIS A 30 -3.35 -8.86 -2.33
C HIS A 30 -4.64 -8.86 -1.50
N CYS A 31 -4.53 -8.85 -0.17
CA CYS A 31 -5.68 -8.85 0.73
C CYS A 31 -6.46 -7.54 0.69
N GLU A 32 -5.75 -6.40 0.65
CA GLU A 32 -6.32 -5.07 0.81
C GLU A 32 -6.93 -4.51 -0.47
N SER A 33 -6.25 -4.66 -1.61
CA SER A 33 -6.65 -3.99 -2.86
C SER A 33 -6.71 -4.90 -4.08
N ARG A 34 -6.27 -6.16 -3.94
CA ARG A 34 -6.03 -7.09 -5.07
C ARG A 34 -5.04 -6.51 -6.10
N GLY A 35 -4.18 -5.57 -5.69
CA GLY A 35 -3.24 -4.88 -6.56
C GLY A 35 -3.81 -3.68 -7.31
N ASN A 36 -5.02 -3.21 -6.97
CA ASN A 36 -5.61 -2.00 -7.56
C ASN A 36 -5.18 -0.73 -6.79
N PRO A 37 -4.34 0.15 -7.37
CA PRO A 37 -3.89 1.36 -6.69
C PRO A 37 -5.01 2.41 -6.53
N LEU A 38 -6.14 2.27 -7.24
CA LEU A 38 -7.30 3.15 -7.14
C LEU A 38 -8.41 2.55 -6.25
N ALA A 39 -8.12 1.50 -5.48
CA ALA A 39 -9.09 0.91 -4.59
C ALA A 39 -9.46 1.90 -3.47
N VAL A 40 -10.77 2.13 -3.29
CA VAL A 40 -11.31 2.96 -2.22
C VAL A 40 -12.43 2.21 -1.51
N ASN A 41 -12.31 2.09 -0.20
CA ASN A 41 -13.37 1.56 0.64
C ASN A 41 -14.45 2.62 0.88
N SER A 42 -15.69 2.38 0.46
CA SER A 42 -16.78 3.36 0.58
C SER A 42 -17.22 3.68 2.01
N THR A 43 -16.91 2.80 2.97
CA THR A 43 -17.32 2.95 4.37
C THR A 43 -16.25 3.67 5.19
N SER A 44 -14.98 3.31 5.00
CA SER A 44 -13.86 3.85 5.80
C SER A 44 -13.00 4.88 5.07
N SER A 45 -13.18 5.03 3.76
CA SER A 45 -12.29 5.82 2.88
C SER A 45 -10.85 5.32 2.81
N ALA A 46 -10.56 4.13 3.32
CA ALA A 46 -9.28 3.46 3.14
C ALA A 46 -8.94 3.38 1.64
N SER A 47 -7.74 3.80 1.27
CA SER A 47 -7.38 4.03 -0.13
C SER A 47 -6.02 3.45 -0.49
N GLY A 48 -5.83 3.20 -1.78
CA GLY A 48 -4.55 2.75 -2.33
C GLY A 48 -4.26 1.27 -2.11
N LEU A 49 -3.03 0.88 -2.45
CA LEU A 49 -2.59 -0.53 -2.47
C LEU A 49 -2.68 -1.21 -1.10
N PHE A 50 -2.41 -0.46 -0.04
CA PHE A 50 -2.41 -0.93 1.35
C PHE A 50 -3.66 -0.53 2.15
N GLN A 51 -4.66 0.07 1.48
CA GLN A 51 -5.91 0.53 2.14
C GLN A 51 -5.63 1.36 3.41
N PHE A 52 -4.75 2.36 3.29
CA PHE A 52 -4.43 3.23 4.42
C PHE A 52 -5.56 4.25 4.63
N LEU A 53 -5.91 4.53 5.88
CA LEU A 53 -6.92 5.55 6.19
C LEU A 53 -6.36 6.96 5.97
N PRO A 54 -7.06 7.84 5.22
CA PRO A 54 -6.57 9.21 4.96
C PRO A 54 -6.28 10.00 6.24
N SER A 55 -7.12 9.86 7.27
CA SER A 55 -6.95 10.54 8.56
C SER A 55 -5.70 10.09 9.31
N THR A 56 -5.40 8.78 9.29
CA THR A 56 -4.18 8.23 9.87
C THR A 56 -2.96 8.65 9.05
N TRP A 57 -3.07 8.64 7.72
CA TRP A 57 -1.97 9.01 6.83
C TRP A 57 -1.56 10.47 7.01
N ALA A 58 -2.53 11.39 7.08
CA ALA A 58 -2.29 12.81 7.33
C ALA A 58 -1.47 13.08 8.62
N THR A 59 -1.50 12.15 9.58
CA THR A 59 -0.67 12.22 10.79
C THR A 59 0.64 11.44 10.66
N ALA A 60 0.63 10.29 9.99
CA ALA A 60 1.78 9.38 9.89
C ALA A 60 2.81 9.84 8.85
N SER A 61 2.37 10.32 7.68
CA SER A 61 3.25 10.69 6.58
C SER A 61 4.24 11.80 6.94
N PRO A 62 3.86 12.90 7.63
CA PRO A 62 4.83 13.93 7.98
C PRO A 62 5.85 13.41 9.01
N ARG A 63 5.42 12.54 9.93
CA ARG A 63 6.31 11.91 10.92
C ARG A 63 7.31 10.94 10.30
N ALA A 64 6.94 10.35 9.16
CA ALA A 64 7.79 9.46 8.38
C ALA A 64 8.63 10.20 7.32
N GLY A 65 8.55 11.52 7.22
CA GLY A 65 9.30 12.33 6.26
C GLY A 65 8.66 12.46 4.87
N TRP A 66 7.38 12.09 4.74
CA TRP A 66 6.60 12.10 3.50
C TRP A 66 5.50 13.18 3.54
N ASP A 67 5.81 14.35 4.08
CA ASP A 67 4.84 15.44 4.22
C ASP A 67 4.26 15.86 2.85
N GLY A 68 2.94 16.07 2.82
CA GLY A 68 2.19 16.40 1.59
C GLY A 68 1.98 15.24 0.61
N ALA A 69 2.40 14.01 0.91
CA ALA A 69 2.06 12.84 0.11
C ALA A 69 0.60 12.42 0.34
N ASP A 70 -0.10 12.04 -0.72
CA ASP A 70 -1.46 11.50 -0.67
C ASP A 70 -1.47 9.96 -0.53
N VAL A 71 -2.64 9.40 -0.17
CA VAL A 71 -2.91 7.94 -0.19
C VAL A 71 -3.49 7.48 -1.52
#